data_AF-A0A9X8GNK3-F1
#
_entry.id   AF-A0A9X8GNK3-F1
#
_cell.length_a   1.000
_cell.length_b   1.000
_cell.length_c   1.000
_cell.angle_alpha   90.00
_cell.angle_beta   90.00
_cell.angle_gamma   90.00
#
_symmetry.space_group_name_H-M   'P 1'
#
loop_
_entity.id
_entity.type
_entity.pdbx_description
1 polymer ?
#
loop_
_entity_poly.entity_id
_entity_poly.type
_entity_poly.pdbx_seq_one_letter_code
_entity_poly.pdbx_strand_id
1 'polypeptide(L)'
;MGEPQRNVVDLVVDGVPCRVPFSEQTIRLCHDLLAKWTSRQRELGRRMVIFLAAPPGAGKSTLASLLAKLSCEDESCEPLVALPLDGFHYHADVIAKGIVCVEGRQVPMREVKGTLETFDHALFAEKCRELCSGTAVLWPRYDRNIHDVVDDAIAVPATARLVLVEGNWLLSNETPWDETRSLADLSYLLVADPDLLHRRLVARKSRGGLSPEAAEEWYRKCDGMNVRRVLAHSSADNMLVEDEKGSIWPSGGKIVGSGADAISWG
;
A
#
# COMPACT_ATOMS: atom_id res chain seq x y z
N MET A 1 10.34 18.68 27.07
CA MET A 1 9.19 18.04 26.39
C MET A 1 9.47 16.55 26.38
N GLY A 2 8.64 15.75 27.06
CA GLY A 2 8.82 14.29 27.08
C GLY A 2 8.56 13.70 25.70
N GLU A 3 9.24 12.61 25.36
CA GLU A 3 8.92 11.85 24.15
C GLU A 3 7.44 11.42 24.20
N PRO A 4 6.70 11.52 23.09
CA PRO A 4 5.31 11.05 23.06
C PRO A 4 5.28 9.55 23.38
N GLN A 5 4.37 9.15 24.27
CA GLN A 5 4.16 7.75 24.62
C GLN A 5 3.80 6.95 23.36
N ARG A 6 4.58 5.91 23.07
CA ARG A 6 4.38 5.03 21.91
C ARG A 6 3.95 3.64 22.38
N ASN A 7 2.87 3.15 21.78
CA ASN A 7 2.38 1.79 21.99
C ASN A 7 3.17 0.85 21.06
N VAL A 8 3.95 -0.06 21.65
CA VAL A 8 4.67 -1.07 20.87
C VAL A 8 3.71 -2.22 20.59
N VAL A 9 3.47 -2.47 19.30
CA VAL A 9 2.56 -3.52 18.83
C VAL A 9 3.38 -4.58 18.11
N ASP A 10 3.13 -5.84 18.45
CA ASP A 10 3.71 -6.99 17.74
C ASP A 10 2.86 -7.29 16.50
N LEU A 11 3.50 -7.21 15.33
CA LEU A 11 2.89 -7.39 14.01
C LEU A 11 3.64 -8.42 13.18
N VAL A 12 2.96 -8.96 12.18
CA VAL A 12 3.60 -9.62 11.03
C VAL A 12 3.37 -8.73 9.83
N VAL A 13 4.46 -8.20 9.26
CA VAL A 13 4.43 -7.33 8.08
C VAL A 13 5.20 -8.02 6.97
N ASP A 14 4.57 -8.26 5.83
CA ASP A 14 5.14 -9.02 4.70
C ASP A 14 5.70 -10.41 5.10
N GLY A 15 5.05 -11.06 6.08
CA GLY A 15 5.51 -12.36 6.61
C GLY A 15 6.66 -12.28 7.61
N VAL A 16 7.12 -11.08 7.98
CA VAL A 16 8.19 -10.87 8.95
C VAL A 16 7.62 -10.38 10.28
N PRO A 17 7.82 -11.10 11.40
CA PRO A 17 7.48 -10.61 12.73
C PRO A 17 8.30 -9.36 13.08
N CYS A 18 7.63 -8.31 13.54
CA CYS A 18 8.27 -7.07 13.93
C CYS A 18 7.53 -6.40 15.09
N ARG A 19 8.27 -5.69 15.94
CA ARG A 19 7.72 -4.84 17.00
C ARG A 19 7.73 -3.40 16.49
N VAL A 20 6.55 -2.82 16.31
CA VAL A 20 6.41 -1.48 15.72
C VAL A 20 5.83 -0.52 16.75
N PRO A 21 6.50 0.61 17.04
CA PRO A 21 5.94 1.63 17.90
C PRO A 21 4.96 2.51 17.12
N PHE A 22 3.74 2.65 17.63
CA PHE A 22 2.71 3.55 17.11
C PHE A 22 2.40 4.65 18.11
N SER A 23 2.07 5.86 17.62
CA SER A 23 1.52 6.89 18.49
C SER A 23 0.08 6.54 18.88
N GLU A 24 -0.36 7.04 20.03
CA GLU A 24 -1.77 6.92 20.47
C GLU A 24 -2.74 7.47 19.43
N GLN A 25 -2.35 8.54 18.73
CA GLN A 25 -3.14 9.11 17.64
C GLN A 25 -3.35 8.11 16.49
N THR A 26 -2.30 7.42 16.04
CA THR A 26 -2.44 6.42 14.97
C THR A 26 -3.32 5.25 15.39
N ILE A 27 -3.19 4.79 16.64
CA ILE A 27 -4.05 3.72 17.19
C ILE A 27 -5.51 4.18 17.22
N ARG A 28 -5.79 5.39 17.72
CA ARG A 28 -7.13 5.97 17.74
C ARG A 28 -7.72 6.10 16.33
N LEU A 29 -6.94 6.61 15.38
CA LEU A 29 -7.35 6.68 13.97
C LEU A 29 -7.76 5.30 13.44
N CYS A 30 -7.00 4.25 13.75
CA CYS A 30 -7.34 2.90 13.31
C CYS A 30 -8.68 2.44 13.88
N HIS A 31 -8.96 2.65 15.16
CA HIS A 31 -10.27 2.35 15.75
C HIS A 31 -11.40 3.15 15.09
N ASP A 32 -11.21 4.45 14.85
CA ASP A 32 -12.21 5.30 14.19
C ASP A 32 -12.50 4.81 12.76
N LEU A 33 -11.47 4.42 12.01
CA LEU A 33 -11.61 3.84 10.67
C LEU A 33 -12.33 2.49 10.70
N LEU A 34 -11.95 1.59 11.60
CA LEU A 34 -12.57 0.27 11.73
C LEU A 34 -14.05 0.36 12.11
N ALA A 35 -14.41 1.25 13.04
CA ALA A 35 -15.80 1.50 13.39
C ALA A 35 -16.61 2.02 12.18
N LYS A 36 -16.06 3.00 11.45
CA LYS A 36 -16.67 3.56 10.24
C LYS A 36 -16.86 2.50 9.16
N TRP A 37 -15.82 1.71 8.88
CA TRP A 37 -15.85 0.68 7.85
C TRP A 37 -16.79 -0.47 8.22
N THR A 38 -16.84 -0.85 9.50
CA THR A 38 -17.78 -1.86 9.99
C THR A 38 -19.23 -1.43 9.79
N SER A 39 -19.60 -0.19 10.13
CA SER A 39 -20.96 0.33 9.89
C SER A 39 -21.30 0.29 8.40
N ARG A 40 -20.41 0.80 7.55
CA ARG A 40 -20.62 0.85 6.10
C ARG A 40 -20.70 -0.55 5.47
N GLN A 41 -19.87 -1.49 5.92
CA GLN A 41 -19.92 -2.88 5.47
C GLN A 41 -21.29 -3.48 5.81
N ARG A 42 -21.79 -3.28 7.04
CA ARG A 42 -23.12 -3.76 7.47
C ARG A 42 -24.24 -3.17 6.63
N GLU A 43 -24.18 -1.87 6.34
CA GLU A 43 -25.14 -1.17 5.45
C GLU A 43 -25.13 -1.72 4.02
N LEU A 44 -23.95 -2.00 3.46
CA LEU A 44 -23.81 -2.60 2.13
C LEU A 44 -24.36 -4.03 2.06
N GLY A 45 -24.34 -4.76 3.17
CA GLY A 45 -24.83 -6.15 3.24
C GLY A 45 -23.95 -7.19 2.53
N ARG A 46 -22.97 -6.77 1.73
CA ARG A 46 -22.02 -7.61 0.98
C ARG A 46 -20.57 -7.39 1.44
N ARG A 47 -19.63 -8.10 0.82
CA ARG A 47 -18.20 -7.81 0.98
C ARG A 47 -17.93 -6.36 0.55
N MET A 48 -17.21 -5.64 1.39
CA MET A 48 -16.72 -4.30 1.16
C MET A 48 -15.22 -4.36 0.86
N VAL A 49 -14.80 -3.77 -0.27
CA VAL A 49 -13.40 -3.71 -0.70
C VAL A 49 -12.88 -2.29 -0.52
N ILE A 50 -11.75 -2.15 0.16
CA ILE A 50 -11.09 -0.86 0.42
C ILE A 50 -9.72 -0.89 -0.23
N PHE A 51 -9.35 0.15 -0.96
CA PHE A 51 -7.98 0.33 -1.46
C PHE A 51 -7.20 1.30 -0.58
N LEU A 52 -6.00 0.90 -0.16
CA LEU A 52 -5.02 1.73 0.52
C LEU A 52 -3.77 1.86 -0.36
N ALA A 53 -3.66 3.00 -1.04
CA ALA A 53 -2.44 3.33 -1.76
C ALA A 53 -1.50 4.18 -0.91
N ALA A 54 -0.20 4.06 -1.18
CA ALA A 54 0.80 4.96 -0.65
C ALA A 54 2.08 4.89 -1.50
N PRO A 55 2.90 5.96 -1.54
CA PRO A 55 4.22 5.86 -2.15
C PRO A 55 5.09 4.85 -1.38
N PRO A 56 6.10 4.25 -2.04
CA PRO A 56 7.01 3.33 -1.37
C PRO A 56 7.70 4.01 -0.19
N GLY A 57 7.84 3.30 0.93
CA GLY A 57 8.45 3.85 2.16
C GLY A 57 7.49 4.56 3.12
N ALA A 58 6.22 4.74 2.75
CA ALA A 58 5.20 5.37 3.60
C ALA A 58 4.65 4.47 4.72
N GLY A 59 5.01 3.18 4.75
CA GLY A 59 4.57 2.27 5.81
C GLY A 59 3.14 1.71 5.64
N LYS A 60 2.59 1.72 4.41
CA LYS A 60 1.24 1.19 4.13
C LYS A 60 0.99 -0.24 4.58
N SER A 61 1.95 -1.16 4.36
CA SER A 61 1.81 -2.56 4.78
C SER A 61 1.82 -2.69 6.31
N THR A 62 2.58 -1.83 7.00
CA THR A 62 2.57 -1.73 8.47
C THR A 62 1.23 -1.23 8.99
N LEU A 63 0.64 -0.21 8.37
CA LEU A 63 -0.69 0.30 8.72
C LEU A 63 -1.78 -0.76 8.44
N ALA A 64 -1.71 -1.45 7.31
CA ALA A 64 -2.64 -2.52 6.95
C ALA A 64 -2.59 -3.68 7.96
N SER A 65 -1.39 -4.11 8.37
CA SER A 65 -1.23 -5.12 9.42
C SER A 65 -1.77 -4.67 10.77
N LEU A 66 -1.59 -3.39 11.14
CA LEU A 66 -2.14 -2.83 12.37
C LEU A 66 -3.68 -2.84 12.34
N LEU A 67 -4.30 -2.37 11.25
CA LEU A 67 -5.75 -2.38 11.07
C LEU A 67 -6.32 -3.80 11.14
N ALA A 68 -5.68 -4.76 10.47
CA ALA A 68 -6.09 -6.17 10.51
C ALA A 68 -6.01 -6.73 11.95
N LYS A 69 -4.91 -6.47 12.66
CA LYS A 69 -4.75 -6.91 14.07
C LYS A 69 -5.82 -6.32 14.97
N LEU A 70 -6.00 -5.00 14.96
CA LEU A 70 -6.97 -4.31 15.82
C LEU A 70 -8.42 -4.75 15.52
N SER A 71 -8.74 -5.02 14.25
CA SER A 71 -10.08 -5.52 13.87
C SER A 71 -10.42 -6.89 14.45
N CYS A 72 -9.41 -7.71 14.73
CA CYS A 72 -9.59 -9.03 15.35
C CYS A 72 -9.62 -8.96 16.88
N GLU A 73 -9.08 -7.90 17.48
CA GLU A 73 -9.03 -7.69 18.93
C GLU A 73 -10.31 -7.01 19.47
N ASP A 74 -11.01 -6.27 18.61
CA ASP A 74 -12.26 -5.58 18.94
C ASP A 74 -13.47 -6.31 18.34
N GLU A 75 -14.20 -7.06 19.18
CA GLU A 75 -15.38 -7.83 18.78
C GLU A 75 -16.51 -6.98 18.18
N SER A 76 -16.50 -5.66 18.37
CA SER A 76 -17.49 -4.77 17.78
C SER A 76 -17.22 -4.50 16.29
N CYS A 77 -15.98 -4.73 15.83
CA CYS A 77 -15.52 -4.53 14.47
C CYS A 77 -15.74 -5.78 13.59
N GLU A 78 -15.97 -5.56 12.29
CA GLU A 78 -15.88 -6.64 11.30
C GLU A 78 -14.40 -6.99 11.07
N PRO A 79 -14.01 -8.28 11.14
CA PRO A 79 -12.64 -8.69 10.89
C PRO A 79 -12.16 -8.28 9.50
N LEU A 80 -11.00 -7.60 9.46
CA LEU A 80 -10.39 -7.06 8.25
C LEU A 80 -9.32 -8.01 7.71
N VAL A 81 -9.45 -8.39 6.44
CA VAL A 81 -8.41 -9.13 5.70
C VAL A 81 -7.60 -8.15 4.87
N ALA A 82 -6.30 -8.02 5.15
CA ALA A 82 -5.37 -7.19 4.39
C ALA A 82 -4.66 -8.01 3.29
N LEU A 83 -4.65 -7.50 2.06
CA LEU A 83 -4.11 -8.16 0.87
C LEU A 83 -3.10 -7.27 0.16
N PRO A 84 -1.88 -7.77 -0.13
CA PRO A 84 -0.86 -6.98 -0.81
C PRO A 84 -1.01 -7.02 -2.33
N LEU A 85 -0.73 -5.89 -2.99
CA LEU A 85 -0.57 -5.80 -4.45
C LEU A 85 0.71 -6.48 -4.94
N ASP A 86 1.73 -6.61 -4.09
CA ASP A 86 3.06 -7.12 -4.48
C ASP A 86 3.00 -8.51 -5.15
N GLY A 87 2.00 -9.33 -4.82
CA GLY A 87 1.76 -10.63 -5.46
C GLY A 87 1.41 -10.59 -6.95
N PHE A 88 1.13 -9.40 -7.50
CA PHE A 88 0.81 -9.22 -8.93
C PHE A 88 2.01 -8.71 -9.72
N HIS A 89 3.24 -8.76 -9.21
CA HIS A 89 4.39 -8.65 -10.11
C HIS A 89 4.32 -9.76 -11.16
N TYR A 90 4.87 -9.52 -12.34
CA TYR A 90 5.18 -10.66 -13.20
C TYR A 90 6.19 -11.59 -12.52
N HIS A 91 6.07 -12.88 -12.78
CA HIS A 91 6.99 -13.92 -12.29
C HIS A 91 8.45 -13.59 -12.65
N ALA A 92 9.40 -14.07 -11.84
CA ALA A 92 10.80 -13.70 -11.94
C ALA A 92 11.43 -14.06 -13.29
N ASP A 93 10.97 -15.13 -13.94
CA ASP A 93 11.40 -15.56 -15.26
C ASP A 93 10.97 -14.58 -16.37
N VAL A 94 9.75 -14.03 -16.26
CA VAL A 94 9.23 -12.94 -17.11
C VAL A 94 10.01 -11.66 -16.84
N ILE A 95 10.17 -11.26 -15.58
CA ILE A 95 10.94 -10.06 -15.20
C ILE A 95 12.40 -10.13 -15.70
N ALA A 96 13.02 -11.30 -15.66
CA ALA A 96 14.41 -11.49 -16.08
C ALA A 96 14.62 -11.24 -17.58
N LYS A 97 13.60 -11.48 -18.41
CA LYS A 97 13.69 -11.44 -19.88
C LYS A 97 12.90 -10.29 -20.51
N GLY A 98 11.93 -9.75 -19.78
CA GLY A 98 10.97 -8.79 -20.30
C GLY A 98 11.54 -7.39 -20.46
N ILE A 99 10.91 -6.64 -21.38
CA ILE A 99 11.19 -5.24 -21.66
C ILE A 99 9.87 -4.49 -21.55
N VAL A 100 9.87 -3.37 -20.84
CA VAL A 100 8.70 -2.49 -20.66
C VAL A 100 9.02 -1.08 -21.13
N CYS A 101 7.97 -0.31 -21.43
CA CYS A 101 8.10 1.10 -21.78
C CYS A 101 7.83 1.96 -20.54
N VAL A 102 8.87 2.58 -19.98
CA VAL A 102 8.75 3.51 -18.85
C VAL A 102 9.08 4.91 -19.36
N GLU A 103 8.17 5.86 -19.19
CA GLU A 103 8.32 7.25 -19.67
C GLU A 103 8.75 7.34 -21.16
N GLY A 104 8.20 6.47 -22.01
CA GLY A 104 8.49 6.44 -23.44
C GLY A 104 9.81 5.74 -23.83
N ARG A 105 10.51 5.10 -22.88
CA ARG A 105 11.78 4.41 -23.12
C ARG A 105 11.64 2.92 -22.87
N GLN A 106 12.20 2.11 -23.77
CA GLN A 106 12.28 0.66 -23.55
C GLN A 106 13.38 0.34 -22.54
N VAL A 107 13.02 -0.34 -21.45
CA VAL A 107 13.91 -0.68 -20.35
C VAL A 107 13.70 -2.15 -19.95
N PRO A 108 14.77 -2.92 -19.66
CA PRO A 108 14.63 -4.26 -19.10
C PRO A 108 13.85 -4.24 -17.78
N MET A 109 12.85 -5.11 -17.63
CA MET A 109 11.99 -5.12 -16.44
C MET A 109 12.77 -5.31 -15.13
N ARG A 110 13.83 -6.14 -15.14
CA ARG A 110 14.72 -6.34 -13.99
C ARG A 110 15.36 -5.06 -13.45
N GLU A 111 15.50 -4.02 -14.27
CA GLU A 111 16.10 -2.74 -13.88
C GLU A 111 15.09 -1.77 -13.26
N VAL A 112 13.79 -2.03 -13.48
CA VAL A 112 12.67 -1.19 -13.04
C VAL A 112 11.64 -1.98 -12.21
N LYS A 113 12.03 -3.12 -11.63
CA LYS A 113 11.13 -3.94 -10.79
C LYS A 113 10.51 -3.10 -9.66
N GLY A 114 9.18 -3.12 -9.58
CA GLY A 114 8.38 -2.31 -8.66
C GLY A 114 7.72 -1.08 -9.29
N THR A 115 8.11 -0.71 -10.52
CA THR A 115 7.35 0.24 -11.35
C THR A 115 6.02 -0.36 -11.78
N LEU A 116 5.05 0.50 -12.08
CA LEU A 116 3.69 0.15 -12.49
C LEU A 116 3.64 -0.87 -13.64
N GLU A 117 4.60 -0.79 -14.57
CA GLU A 117 4.72 -1.67 -15.73
C GLU A 117 5.18 -3.10 -15.41
N THR A 118 5.71 -3.33 -14.21
CA THR A 118 6.22 -4.65 -13.79
C THR A 118 5.19 -5.50 -13.05
N PHE A 119 3.94 -5.05 -13.07
CA PHE A 119 2.78 -5.74 -12.50
C PHE A 119 1.83 -6.22 -13.59
N ASP A 120 1.25 -7.40 -13.39
CA ASP A 120 0.18 -7.96 -14.19
C ASP A 120 -1.17 -7.33 -13.77
N HIS A 121 -1.50 -6.21 -14.41
CA HIS A 121 -2.76 -5.52 -14.19
C HIS A 121 -3.98 -6.37 -14.56
N ALA A 122 -3.87 -7.21 -15.59
CA ALA A 122 -5.00 -8.01 -16.06
C ALA A 122 -5.40 -9.05 -15.00
N LEU A 123 -4.42 -9.75 -14.44
CA LEU A 123 -4.61 -10.67 -13.33
C LEU A 123 -5.12 -9.94 -12.07
N PHE A 124 -4.58 -8.75 -11.78
CA PHE A 124 -5.07 -7.93 -10.67
C PHE A 124 -6.56 -7.57 -10.82
N ALA A 125 -6.94 -7.10 -12.01
CA ALA A 125 -8.33 -6.75 -12.31
C ALA A 125 -9.27 -7.97 -12.22
N GLU A 126 -8.83 -9.14 -12.68
CA GLU A 126 -9.56 -10.40 -12.53
C GLU A 126 -9.82 -10.72 -11.05
N LYS A 127 -8.76 -10.78 -10.24
CA LYS A 127 -8.87 -11.11 -8.81
C LYS A 127 -9.67 -10.08 -8.01
N CYS A 128 -9.59 -8.80 -8.37
CA CYS A 128 -10.45 -7.77 -7.77
C CYS A 128 -11.94 -8.00 -8.11
N ARG A 129 -12.28 -8.36 -9.35
CA ARG A 129 -13.69 -8.68 -9.70
C ARG A 129 -14.19 -9.91 -8.95
N GLU A 130 -13.36 -10.93 -8.79
CA GLU A 130 -13.67 -12.08 -7.93
C GLU A 130 -13.91 -11.65 -6.48
N LEU A 131 -13.07 -10.77 -5.92
CA LEU A 131 -13.29 -10.23 -4.57
C LEU A 131 -14.66 -9.55 -4.48
N CYS A 132 -14.98 -8.65 -5.41
CA CYS A 132 -16.25 -7.91 -5.43
C CYS A 132 -17.48 -8.83 -5.53
N SER A 133 -17.35 -10.00 -6.15
CA SER A 133 -18.44 -11.00 -6.27
C SER A 133 -18.83 -11.65 -4.93
N GLY A 134 -17.96 -11.58 -3.92
CA GLY A 134 -18.18 -12.18 -2.60
C GLY A 134 -17.83 -13.68 -2.51
N THR A 135 -17.35 -14.31 -3.58
CA THR A 135 -16.88 -15.71 -3.53
C THR A 135 -15.58 -15.84 -2.75
N ALA A 136 -15.18 -17.08 -2.47
CA ALA A 136 -13.81 -17.35 -2.02
C ALA A 136 -12.83 -17.01 -3.14
N VAL A 137 -11.70 -16.41 -2.79
CA VAL A 137 -10.66 -15.97 -3.72
C VAL A 137 -9.31 -16.44 -3.22
N LEU A 138 -8.48 -16.93 -4.13
CA LEU A 138 -7.07 -17.18 -3.88
C LEU A 138 -6.28 -15.99 -4.41
N TRP A 139 -5.49 -15.39 -3.54
CA TRP A 139 -4.77 -14.15 -3.77
C TRP A 139 -3.25 -14.41 -3.79
N PRO A 140 -2.52 -13.97 -4.83
CA PRO A 140 -1.09 -14.21 -4.93
C PRO A 140 -0.33 -13.36 -3.91
N ARG A 141 0.87 -13.83 -3.54
CA ARG A 141 1.76 -13.11 -2.61
C ARG A 141 3.17 -13.10 -3.16
N TYR A 142 3.85 -11.97 -3.04
CA TYR A 142 5.28 -11.92 -3.31
C TYR A 142 6.05 -12.47 -2.12
N ASP A 143 6.90 -13.47 -2.35
CA ASP A 143 7.74 -14.04 -1.32
C ASP A 143 9.16 -13.48 -1.42
N ARG A 144 9.55 -12.74 -0.37
CA ARG A 144 10.84 -12.04 -0.32
C ARG A 144 12.03 -12.98 -0.16
N ASN A 145 11.83 -14.25 0.23
CA ASN A 145 12.91 -15.22 0.39
C ASN A 145 13.34 -15.81 -0.95
N ILE A 146 12.37 -16.13 -1.82
CA ILE A 146 12.65 -16.66 -3.16
C ILE A 146 12.71 -15.55 -4.22
N HIS A 147 12.36 -14.31 -3.85
CA HIS A 147 12.29 -13.15 -4.74
C HIS A 147 11.34 -13.32 -5.94
N ASP A 148 10.24 -14.04 -5.72
CA ASP A 148 9.26 -14.37 -6.75
C ASP A 148 7.82 -14.39 -6.22
N VAL A 149 6.86 -14.45 -7.12
CA VAL A 149 5.44 -14.59 -6.82
C VAL A 149 5.12 -16.04 -6.45
N VAL A 150 4.33 -16.19 -5.39
CA VAL A 150 3.66 -17.43 -5.03
C VAL A 150 2.19 -17.24 -5.36
N ASP A 151 1.76 -17.91 -6.43
CA ASP A 151 0.35 -17.91 -6.84
C ASP A 151 -0.52 -18.50 -5.73
N ASP A 152 -1.75 -18.00 -5.61
CA ASP A 152 -2.78 -18.53 -4.71
C ASP A 152 -2.35 -18.67 -3.22
N ALA A 153 -1.39 -17.85 -2.78
CA ALA A 153 -0.77 -17.96 -1.46
C ALA A 153 -1.66 -17.55 -0.29
N ILE A 154 -2.69 -16.74 -0.51
CA ILE A 154 -3.57 -16.22 0.54
C ILE A 154 -5.02 -16.59 0.20
N ALA A 155 -5.66 -17.37 1.08
CA ALA A 155 -7.06 -17.72 0.94
C ALA A 155 -7.95 -16.64 1.58
N VAL A 156 -8.82 -16.04 0.76
CA VAL A 156 -9.86 -15.09 1.21
C VAL A 156 -11.19 -15.83 1.20
N PRO A 157 -11.73 -16.22 2.36
CA PRO A 157 -12.98 -16.98 2.40
C PRO A 157 -14.16 -16.11 1.98
N ALA A 158 -15.23 -16.74 1.48
CA ALA A 158 -16.49 -16.06 1.16
C ALA A 158 -17.10 -15.31 2.37
N THR A 159 -16.75 -15.75 3.59
CA THR A 159 -17.15 -15.12 4.85
C THR A 159 -16.38 -13.84 5.18
N ALA A 160 -15.25 -13.54 4.52
CA ALA A 160 -14.52 -12.30 4.74
C ALA A 160 -15.31 -11.13 4.14
N ARG A 161 -15.91 -10.29 4.99
CA ARG A 161 -16.80 -9.21 4.55
C ARG A 161 -16.11 -7.85 4.46
N LEU A 162 -14.97 -7.66 5.12
CA LEU A 162 -14.16 -6.44 5.04
C LEU A 162 -12.76 -6.77 4.53
N VAL A 163 -12.42 -6.28 3.34
CA VAL A 163 -11.15 -6.55 2.68
C VAL A 163 -10.43 -5.24 2.35
N LEU A 164 -9.17 -5.13 2.76
CA LEU A 164 -8.29 -4.01 2.45
C LEU A 164 -7.20 -4.50 1.49
N VAL A 165 -7.16 -3.96 0.27
CA VAL A 165 -6.04 -4.17 -0.65
C VAL A 165 -5.07 -3.01 -0.50
N GLU A 166 -3.78 -3.31 -0.28
CA GLU A 166 -2.73 -2.32 -0.12
C GLU A 166 -1.69 -2.41 -1.25
N GLY A 167 -1.23 -1.28 -1.78
CA GLY A 167 -0.34 -1.27 -2.95
C GLY A 167 0.01 0.13 -3.44
N ASN A 168 1.15 0.30 -4.12
CA ASN A 168 1.55 1.64 -4.58
C ASN A 168 0.63 2.20 -5.68
N TRP A 169 0.13 1.32 -6.56
CA TRP A 169 -0.46 1.69 -7.85
C TRP A 169 -1.98 1.61 -7.89
N LEU A 170 -2.63 1.15 -6.81
CA LEU A 170 -4.07 0.88 -6.74
C LEU A 170 -4.95 2.07 -7.13
N LEU A 171 -4.45 3.29 -6.91
CA LEU A 171 -5.18 4.54 -7.11
C LEU A 171 -4.60 5.39 -8.25
N SER A 172 -3.76 4.80 -9.11
CA SER A 172 -3.17 5.47 -10.26
C SER A 172 -4.24 5.88 -11.29
N ASN A 173 -4.10 7.08 -11.84
CA ASN A 173 -4.90 7.61 -12.95
C ASN A 173 -4.34 7.20 -14.32
N GLU A 174 -3.32 6.35 -14.36
CA GLU A 174 -2.65 5.95 -15.59
C GLU A 174 -3.25 4.67 -16.17
N THR A 175 -3.58 4.65 -17.46
CA THR A 175 -4.09 3.46 -18.14
C THR A 175 -3.07 2.32 -18.18
N PRO A 176 -3.46 1.07 -17.88
CA PRO A 176 -4.82 0.59 -17.60
C PRO A 176 -5.26 0.63 -16.13
N TRP A 177 -4.44 1.14 -15.21
CA TRP A 177 -4.69 1.09 -13.76
C TRP A 177 -5.88 1.92 -13.30
N ASP A 178 -6.23 2.96 -14.05
CA ASP A 178 -7.42 3.76 -13.80
C ASP A 178 -8.72 2.94 -13.84
N GLU A 179 -8.74 1.83 -14.59
CA GLU A 179 -9.91 0.96 -14.76
C GLU A 179 -10.32 0.24 -13.47
N THR A 180 -9.37 -0.14 -12.63
CA THR A 180 -9.63 -0.96 -11.43
C THR A 180 -9.99 -0.15 -10.20
N ARG A 181 -9.78 1.17 -10.21
CA ARG A 181 -10.11 2.07 -9.08
C ARG A 181 -11.57 1.98 -8.66
N SER A 182 -12.46 1.83 -9.64
CA SER A 182 -13.91 1.74 -9.43
C SER A 182 -14.36 0.42 -8.77
N LEU A 183 -13.46 -0.56 -8.63
CA LEU A 183 -13.75 -1.83 -7.96
C LEU A 183 -13.72 -1.71 -6.43
N ALA A 184 -13.12 -0.64 -5.89
CA ALA A 184 -13.13 -0.36 -4.46
C ALA A 184 -14.41 0.41 -4.04
N ASP A 185 -14.97 0.04 -2.89
CA ASP A 185 -16.08 0.75 -2.25
C ASP A 185 -15.65 2.04 -1.52
N LEU A 186 -14.36 2.09 -1.13
CA LEU A 186 -13.67 3.25 -0.56
C LEU A 186 -12.19 3.19 -0.93
N SER A 187 -11.60 4.37 -1.12
CA SER A 187 -10.16 4.51 -1.33
C SER A 187 -9.51 5.47 -0.35
N TYR A 188 -8.29 5.13 0.05
CA TYR A 188 -7.42 5.90 0.93
C TYR A 188 -6.04 6.03 0.30
N LEU A 189 -5.51 7.26 0.25
CA LEU A 189 -4.12 7.52 -0.09
C LEU A 189 -3.39 8.00 1.17
N LEU A 190 -2.43 7.20 1.63
CA LEU A 190 -1.49 7.59 2.67
C LEU A 190 -0.31 8.31 2.03
N VAL A 191 -0.05 9.53 2.48
CA VAL A 191 1.11 10.32 2.07
C VAL A 191 1.98 10.67 3.26
N ALA A 192 3.26 10.88 2.98
CA ALA A 192 4.24 11.36 3.94
C ALA A 192 5.15 12.36 3.22
N ASP A 193 5.88 13.14 4.01
CA ASP A 193 6.88 14.08 3.50
C ASP A 193 7.89 13.36 2.54
N PRO A 194 8.12 13.89 1.32
CA PRO A 194 9.04 13.27 0.37
C PRO A 194 10.48 13.06 0.88
N ASP A 195 11.00 13.95 1.72
CA ASP A 195 12.34 13.83 2.30
C ASP A 195 12.37 12.76 3.40
N LEU A 196 11.27 12.57 4.13
CA LEU A 196 11.10 11.42 5.02
C LEU A 196 11.08 10.10 4.23
N LEU A 197 10.35 10.04 3.12
CA LEU A 197 10.31 8.86 2.24
C LEU A 197 11.69 8.53 1.67
N HIS A 198 12.40 9.55 1.17
CA HIS A 198 13.77 9.43 0.67
C HIS A 198 14.69 8.80 1.71
N ARG A 199 14.76 9.38 2.91
CA ARG A 199 15.60 8.85 4.00
C ARG A 199 15.27 7.40 4.34
N ARG A 200 13.98 7.04 4.41
CA ARG A 200 13.54 5.66 4.69
C ARG A 200 13.97 4.68 3.61
N LEU A 201 13.81 5.06 2.34
CA LEU A 201 14.10 4.20 1.20
C LEU A 201 15.61 3.97 1.04
N VAL A 202 16.42 5.02 1.19
CA VAL A 202 17.88 4.90 1.21
C VAL A 202 18.33 4.03 2.37
N ALA A 203 17.86 4.31 3.59
CA ALA A 203 18.21 3.51 4.77
C ALA A 203 17.80 2.04 4.61
N ARG A 204 16.66 1.75 3.98
CA ARG A 204 16.22 0.39 3.66
C ARG A 204 17.19 -0.32 2.72
N LYS A 205 17.66 0.36 1.67
CA LYS A 205 18.62 -0.21 0.72
C LYS A 205 19.99 -0.42 1.36
N SER A 206 20.44 0.50 2.20
CA SER A 206 21.68 0.35 2.97
C SER A 206 21.63 -0.82 3.96
N ARG A 207 20.50 -1.02 4.67
CA ARG A 207 20.30 -2.23 5.50
C ARG A 207 20.31 -3.52 4.68
N GLY A 208 19.95 -3.46 3.40
CA GLY A 208 20.05 -4.55 2.44
C GLY A 208 21.47 -4.79 1.89
N GLY A 209 22.48 -4.06 2.37
CA GLY A 209 23.88 -4.27 2.01
C GLY A 209 24.42 -3.33 0.92
N LEU A 210 23.64 -2.39 0.40
CA LEU A 210 24.14 -1.39 -0.56
C LEU A 210 24.98 -0.32 0.17
N SER A 211 26.03 0.18 -0.49
CA SER A 211 26.74 1.38 0.00
C SER A 211 25.79 2.58 0.03
N PRO A 212 26.08 3.62 0.84
CA PRO A 212 25.29 4.85 0.85
C PRO A 212 25.12 5.45 -0.56
N GLU A 213 26.17 5.50 -1.35
CA GLU A 213 26.17 6.04 -2.71
C GLU A 213 25.32 5.18 -3.66
N ALA A 214 25.43 3.85 -3.55
CA ALA A 214 24.63 2.93 -4.35
C ALA A 214 23.14 2.97 -3.95
N ALA A 215 22.83 3.16 -2.68
CA ALA A 215 21.47 3.31 -2.18
C ALA A 215 20.84 4.64 -2.65
N GLU A 216 21.61 5.72 -2.63
CA GLU A 216 21.20 7.03 -3.15
C GLU A 216 20.93 6.98 -4.66
N GLU A 217 21.85 6.35 -5.40
CA GLU A 217 21.71 6.16 -6.85
C GLU A 217 20.50 5.29 -7.19
N TRP A 218 20.24 4.23 -6.40
CA TRP A 218 19.04 3.41 -6.53
C TRP A 218 17.77 4.23 -6.28
N TYR A 219 17.77 5.05 -5.23
CA TYR A 219 16.63 5.93 -4.94
C TYR A 219 16.35 6.86 -6.13
N ARG A 220 17.37 7.55 -6.62
CA ARG A 220 17.23 8.50 -7.73
C ARG A 220 16.65 7.86 -9.00
N LYS A 221 17.11 6.64 -9.33
CA LYS A 221 16.73 5.91 -10.55
C LYS A 221 15.39 5.16 -10.46
N CYS A 222 15.04 4.64 -9.29
CA CYS A 222 13.93 3.71 -9.15
C CYS A 222 12.93 4.15 -8.07
N ASP A 223 13.30 4.05 -6.78
CA ASP A 223 12.34 4.28 -5.69
C ASP A 223 11.76 5.73 -5.72
N GLY A 224 12.61 6.74 -5.95
CA GLY A 224 12.20 8.15 -6.03
C GLY A 224 11.36 8.49 -7.26
N MET A 225 11.56 7.78 -8.38
CA MET A 225 10.66 7.88 -9.54
C MET A 225 9.27 7.36 -9.18
N ASN A 226 9.20 6.22 -8.49
CA ASN A 226 7.94 5.65 -8.03
C ASN A 226 7.24 6.56 -7.00
N VAL A 227 7.98 7.14 -6.06
CA VAL A 227 7.42 8.14 -5.10
C VAL A 227 6.77 9.29 -5.86
N ARG A 228 7.49 9.92 -6.79
CA ARG A 228 6.96 11.05 -7.57
C ARG A 228 5.73 10.65 -8.38
N ARG A 229 5.78 9.49 -9.04
CA ARG A 229 4.69 9.00 -9.89
C ARG A 229 3.42 8.74 -9.07
N VAL A 230 3.53 8.06 -7.93
CA VAL A 230 2.39 7.82 -7.03
C VAL A 230 1.80 9.15 -6.53
N LEU A 231 2.63 10.09 -6.06
CA LEU A 231 2.15 11.37 -5.54
C LEU A 231 1.50 12.25 -6.62
N ALA A 232 2.01 12.22 -7.86
CA ALA A 232 1.51 13.03 -8.96
C ALA A 232 0.27 12.44 -9.65
N HIS A 233 0.16 11.11 -9.70
CA HIS A 233 -0.82 10.42 -10.52
C HIS A 233 -1.83 9.58 -9.74
N SER A 234 -1.91 9.72 -8.41
CA SER A 234 -2.93 9.02 -7.61
C SER A 234 -4.13 9.88 -7.24
N SER A 235 -5.31 9.28 -7.13
CA SER A 235 -6.50 9.96 -6.63
C SER A 235 -7.35 9.05 -5.74
N ALA A 236 -7.76 9.56 -4.57
CA ALA A 236 -8.50 8.82 -3.56
C ALA A 236 -9.71 9.61 -3.04
N ASP A 237 -10.66 8.89 -2.44
CA ASP A 237 -11.80 9.46 -1.73
C ASP A 237 -11.37 10.11 -0.41
N ASN A 238 -10.38 9.51 0.25
CA ASN A 238 -9.89 9.91 1.57
C ASN A 238 -8.36 10.02 1.58
N MET A 239 -7.83 10.95 2.36
CA MET A 239 -6.40 11.20 2.49
C MET A 239 -5.95 10.93 3.93
N LEU A 240 -4.85 10.21 4.09
CA LEU A 240 -4.13 10.06 5.36
C LEU A 240 -2.75 10.70 5.21
N VAL A 241 -2.30 11.42 6.23
CA VAL A 241 -1.00 12.11 6.23
C VAL A 241 -0.20 11.66 7.43
N GLU A 242 1.02 11.21 7.20
CA GLU A 242 2.00 10.98 8.27
C GLU A 242 2.74 12.28 8.57
N ASP A 243 2.73 12.70 9.84
CA ASP A 243 3.50 13.85 10.30
C ASP A 243 4.98 13.51 10.55
N GLU A 244 5.79 14.53 10.82
CA GLU A 244 7.23 14.38 11.08
C GLU A 244 7.55 13.49 12.30
N LYS A 245 6.59 13.31 13.21
CA LYS A 245 6.72 12.47 14.42
C LYS A 245 6.30 11.03 14.16
N GLY A 246 5.83 10.71 12.96
CA GLY A 246 5.35 9.38 12.56
C GLY A 246 3.93 9.07 13.00
N SER A 247 3.13 10.08 13.35
CA SER A 247 1.70 9.90 13.62
C SER A 247 0.90 10.09 12.34
N ILE A 248 -0.14 9.28 12.16
CA ILE A 248 -1.00 9.33 10.97
C ILE A 248 -2.29 10.05 11.33
N TRP A 249 -2.68 10.98 10.46
CA TRP A 249 -3.85 11.83 10.61
C TRP A 249 -4.75 11.74 9.37
N PRO A 250 -6.08 11.83 9.52
CA PRO A 250 -6.94 12.09 8.38
C PRO A 250 -6.70 13.53 7.91
N SER A 251 -6.50 13.73 6.61
CA SER A 251 -6.46 15.09 6.05
C SER A 251 -7.87 15.57 5.71
N GLY A 252 -8.15 16.83 6.02
CA GLY A 252 -9.45 17.47 5.78
C GLY A 252 -9.76 17.81 4.31
N GLY A 253 -8.96 17.37 3.33
CA GLY A 253 -9.19 17.73 1.92
C GLY A 253 -8.40 16.95 0.87
N LYS A 254 -8.91 16.98 -0.37
CA LYS A 254 -8.32 16.35 -1.58
C LYS A 254 -7.02 17.04 -1.97
N ILE A 255 -5.97 16.27 -2.28
CA ILE A 255 -4.85 16.79 -3.09
C ILE A 255 -5.32 16.84 -4.54
N VAL A 256 -5.52 18.04 -5.07
CA VAL A 256 -5.66 18.26 -6.51
C VAL A 256 -4.25 18.35 -7.08
N GLY A 257 -3.83 17.32 -7.82
CA GLY A 257 -2.54 17.33 -8.49
C GLY A 257 -2.48 18.41 -9.55
N SER A 258 -1.70 19.46 -9.29
CA SER A 258 -0.87 20.17 -10.27
C SER A 258 -0.05 21.26 -9.56
N GLY A 259 1.28 21.15 -9.60
CA GLY A 259 2.20 22.20 -9.15
C GLY A 259 2.91 21.87 -7.83
N ALA A 260 4.18 22.26 -7.76
CA ALA A 260 5.13 21.93 -6.70
C ALA A 260 4.86 22.55 -5.31
N ASP A 261 3.66 23.08 -5.05
CA ASP A 261 3.35 23.90 -3.87
C ASP A 261 2.00 23.55 -3.21
N ALA A 262 1.66 22.27 -3.06
CA ALA A 262 0.35 21.85 -2.51
C ALA A 262 0.40 21.17 -1.13
N ILE A 263 1.33 21.57 -0.25
CA ILE A 263 1.26 21.23 1.18
C ILE A 263 1.33 22.54 1.98
N SER A 264 0.16 23.10 2.29
CA SER A 264 0.05 24.16 3.29
C SER A 264 -0.24 23.51 4.64
N TRP A 265 0.73 23.61 5.56
CA TRP A 265 0.53 23.32 6.97
C TRP A 265 -0.28 24.46 7.58
N GLY A 266 -1.58 24.22 7.78
CA GLY A 266 -2.49 25.10 8.55
C GLY A 266 -2.74 24.53 9.93
#